data_AF-A0A529APJ3-F1
#
_entry.id   AF-A0A529APJ3-F1
#
_cell.length_a   1.000
_cell.length_b   1.000
_cell.length_c   1.000
_cell.angle_alpha   90.00
_cell.angle_beta   90.00
_cell.angle_gamma   90.00
#
_symmetry.space_group_name_H-M   'P 1'
#
loop_
_entity.id
_entity.type
_entity.pdbx_description
1 polymer ?
#
loop_
_entity_poly.entity_id
_entity_poly.type
_entity_poly.pdbx_seq_one_letter_code
_entity_poly.pdbx_strand_id
1 'polypeptide(L)'
;MAALHLRSGDIVHGKFRSILVFGDKVIPSTLARAIVSKLSAKGLATLLVGQDRATLAYLKSETGALLADDFGANEFEDQTFRAFFEMALMARCRQIHAESSVFATISSVMGGVPLLKTKTLFSRSAAAKIILEELKIHQSDYHPLEAAFGYQSAFRRLEDRITPAQARGIIEKAAGLDPENDVYPLKAATSYFREKDHASGEAILKSLMTRQFRTLAKIPLPMMQVLTGRMWRGHVMSGEFGLFFAAAKAGYPYAAACSAHILHAALGEVEPAQAMAALSLKADPANELFQQIGLSVRSATRSEPRIDQGLRQNQ
;
A
#
# COMPACT_ATOMS: atom_id res chain seq x y z
N MET A 1 5.87 -27.10 15.90
CA MET A 1 6.19 -25.72 15.52
C MET A 1 5.33 -25.30 14.33
N ALA A 2 4.99 -24.02 14.24
CA ALA A 2 4.33 -23.38 13.10
C ALA A 2 5.24 -22.27 12.55
N ALA A 3 5.32 -22.09 11.23
CA ALA A 3 6.03 -20.97 10.63
C ALA A 3 5.10 -19.77 10.48
N LEU A 4 5.63 -18.56 10.68
CA LEU A 4 4.97 -17.29 10.41
C LEU A 4 5.84 -16.46 9.46
N HIS A 5 5.36 -16.29 8.22
CA HIS A 5 6.09 -15.60 7.16
C HIS A 5 5.54 -14.20 6.93
N LEU A 6 6.32 -13.16 7.27
CA LEU A 6 5.85 -11.77 7.27
C LEU A 6 5.89 -11.09 5.88
N ARG A 7 6.83 -11.48 5.00
CA ARG A 7 7.00 -10.95 3.63
C ARG A 7 7.03 -9.41 3.53
N SER A 8 7.86 -8.72 4.31
CA SER A 8 7.89 -7.26 4.29
C SER A 8 8.76 -6.63 3.20
N GLY A 9 9.78 -7.31 2.67
CA GLY A 9 10.83 -6.75 1.79
C GLY A 9 10.40 -5.66 0.80
N ASP A 10 10.12 -6.02 -0.46
CA ASP A 10 9.81 -5.06 -1.52
C ASP A 10 8.45 -4.37 -1.38
N ILE A 11 7.55 -4.94 -0.55
CA ILE A 11 6.17 -4.46 -0.36
C ILE A 11 6.05 -3.41 0.73
N VAL A 12 6.85 -3.50 1.80
CA VAL A 12 6.84 -2.50 2.90
C VAL A 12 8.03 -1.56 2.75
N HIS A 13 9.22 -2.09 2.47
CA HIS A 13 10.45 -1.29 2.38
C HIS A 13 10.80 -0.87 0.95
N GLY A 14 10.12 -1.41 -0.05
CA GLY A 14 10.41 -1.16 -1.46
C GLY A 14 9.38 -0.29 -2.19
N LYS A 15 9.50 -0.28 -3.52
CA LYS A 15 8.68 0.52 -4.45
C LYS A 15 7.20 0.15 -4.48
N PHE A 16 6.81 -0.97 -3.89
CA PHE A 16 5.44 -1.47 -3.94
C PHE A 16 4.58 -1.01 -2.77
N ARG A 17 5.13 -0.27 -1.80
CA ARG A 17 4.42 0.16 -0.58
C ARG A 17 3.26 1.13 -0.81
N SER A 18 3.28 1.89 -1.90
CA SER A 18 2.18 2.77 -2.31
C SER A 18 1.05 2.05 -3.04
N ILE A 19 1.21 0.76 -3.34
CA ILE A 19 0.23 -0.04 -4.07
C ILE A 19 -0.57 -0.88 -3.05
N LEU A 20 -1.69 -0.30 -2.57
CA LEU A 20 -2.49 -0.86 -1.47
C LEU A 20 -2.87 -2.34 -1.64
N VAL A 21 -3.14 -2.79 -2.87
CA VAL A 21 -3.52 -4.19 -3.16
C VAL A 21 -2.40 -5.19 -2.84
N PHE A 22 -1.13 -4.77 -2.86
CA PHE A 22 -0.02 -5.63 -2.44
C PHE A 22 0.03 -5.82 -0.92
N GLY A 23 -0.70 -5.01 -0.14
CA GLY A 23 -0.86 -5.26 1.29
C GLY A 23 -1.50 -6.61 1.62
N ASP A 24 -2.25 -7.22 0.68
CA ASP A 24 -2.83 -8.56 0.86
C ASP A 24 -1.81 -9.70 0.70
N LYS A 25 -0.53 -9.39 0.46
CA LYS A 25 0.58 -10.35 0.37
C LYS A 25 1.41 -10.43 1.65
N VAL A 26 1.20 -9.50 2.59
CA VAL A 26 2.06 -9.28 3.76
C VAL A 26 1.25 -9.55 5.02
N ILE A 27 1.86 -10.23 6.00
CA ILE A 27 1.33 -10.22 7.36
C ILE A 27 1.97 -9.02 8.05
N PRO A 28 1.19 -8.02 8.52
CA PRO A 28 1.75 -6.89 9.25
C PRO A 28 2.52 -7.39 10.47
N SER A 29 3.77 -6.96 10.63
CA SER A 29 4.60 -7.29 11.79
C SER A 29 3.94 -6.90 13.12
N THR A 30 3.14 -5.84 13.10
CA THR A 30 2.26 -5.36 14.20
C THR A 30 1.13 -6.33 14.58
N LEU A 31 0.89 -7.39 13.81
CA LEU A 31 -0.04 -8.48 14.17
C LEU A 31 0.70 -9.73 14.69
N ALA A 32 2.03 -9.78 14.56
CA ALA A 32 2.80 -11.00 14.81
C ALA A 32 2.73 -11.47 16.26
N ARG A 33 2.83 -10.58 17.26
CA ARG A 33 2.74 -10.95 18.69
C ARG A 33 1.44 -11.68 19.02
N ALA A 34 0.32 -11.18 18.50
CA ALA A 34 -0.99 -11.81 18.70
C ALA A 34 -1.09 -13.17 17.98
N ILE A 35 -0.50 -13.31 16.79
CA ILE A 35 -0.42 -14.59 16.08
C ILE A 35 0.40 -15.60 16.90
N VAL A 36 1.59 -15.22 17.35
CA VAL A 36 2.46 -16.07 18.17
C VAL A 36 1.75 -16.52 19.44
N SER A 37 1.06 -15.60 20.14
CA SER A 37 0.25 -15.93 21.32
C SER A 37 -0.86 -16.95 21.00
N LYS A 38 -1.60 -16.78 19.91
CA LYS A 38 -2.64 -17.74 19.48
C LYS A 38 -2.09 -19.12 19.11
N LEU A 39 -0.87 -19.17 18.56
CA LEU A 39 -0.19 -20.43 18.23
C LEU A 39 0.35 -21.12 19.49
N SER A 40 0.94 -20.35 20.41
CA SER A 40 1.42 -20.83 21.70
C SER A 40 0.29 -21.42 22.54
N ALA A 41 -0.88 -20.78 22.58
CA ALA A 41 -2.07 -21.31 23.25
C ALA A 41 -2.57 -22.66 22.67
N LYS A 42 -2.14 -23.02 21.45
CA LYS A 42 -2.40 -24.32 20.81
C LYS A 42 -1.23 -25.31 20.99
N GLY A 43 -0.26 -25.01 21.85
CA GLY A 43 0.93 -25.82 22.08
C GLY A 43 1.95 -25.78 20.94
N LEU A 44 1.95 -24.72 20.12
CA LEU A 44 2.85 -24.59 18.99
C LEU A 44 3.88 -23.47 19.22
N ALA A 45 5.16 -23.84 19.28
CA ALA A 45 6.25 -22.89 19.09
C ALA A 45 6.16 -22.25 17.69
N THR A 46 6.58 -20.99 17.56
CA THR A 46 6.54 -20.24 16.29
C THR A 46 7.94 -20.00 15.75
N LEU A 47 8.15 -20.27 14.46
CA LEU A 47 9.32 -19.86 13.68
C LEU A 47 8.94 -18.60 12.88
N LEU A 48 9.61 -17.47 13.14
CA LEU A 48 9.43 -16.25 12.36
C LEU A 48 10.38 -16.24 11.15
N VAL A 49 9.83 -15.93 9.99
CA VAL A 49 10.57 -15.79 8.73
C VAL A 49 10.19 -14.47 8.06
N GLY A 50 11.18 -13.67 7.68
CA GLY A 50 10.96 -12.35 7.10
C GLY A 50 12.27 -11.65 6.75
N GLN A 51 12.20 -10.54 6.02
CA GLN A 51 13.39 -9.83 5.55
C GLN A 51 13.93 -8.82 6.56
N ASP A 52 13.08 -8.14 7.33
CA ASP A 52 13.51 -7.13 8.29
C ASP A 52 14.00 -7.76 9.61
N ARG A 53 15.32 -7.90 9.74
CA ARG A 53 15.97 -8.57 10.88
C ARG A 53 15.78 -7.81 12.19
N ALA A 54 15.70 -6.48 12.16
CA ALA A 54 15.50 -5.68 13.37
C ALA A 54 14.11 -5.95 13.96
N THR A 55 13.07 -5.88 13.12
CA THR A 55 11.70 -6.23 13.53
C THR A 55 11.60 -7.68 13.99
N LEU A 56 12.28 -8.63 13.33
CA LEU A 56 12.30 -10.02 13.77
C LEU A 56 12.97 -10.22 15.13
N ALA A 57 14.09 -9.54 15.39
CA ALA A 57 14.78 -9.60 16.68
C ALA A 57 13.92 -9.04 17.81
N TYR A 58 13.26 -7.90 17.59
CA TYR A 58 12.27 -7.34 18.52
C TYR A 58 11.12 -8.34 18.77
N LEU A 59 10.52 -8.90 17.72
CA LEU A 59 9.43 -9.86 17.88
C LEU A 59 9.88 -11.14 18.62
N LYS A 60 11.12 -11.58 18.42
CA LYS A 60 11.72 -12.68 19.19
C LYS A 60 11.81 -12.32 20.68
N SER A 61 12.38 -11.16 21.03
CA SER A 61 12.53 -10.77 22.44
C SER A 61 11.18 -10.66 23.15
N GLU A 62 10.16 -10.17 22.44
CA GLU A 62 8.82 -9.96 23.00
C GLU A 62 7.96 -11.23 23.12
N THR A 63 8.30 -12.29 22.38
CA THR A 63 7.40 -13.45 22.26
C THR A 63 8.06 -14.80 22.54
N GLY A 64 9.39 -14.85 22.59
CA GLY A 64 10.14 -16.10 22.66
C GLY A 64 10.05 -16.93 21.37
N ALA A 65 9.56 -16.36 20.26
CA ALA A 65 9.55 -17.05 18.97
C ALA A 65 10.98 -17.29 18.47
N LEU A 66 11.15 -18.35 17.68
CA LEU A 66 12.43 -18.70 17.07
C LEU A 66 12.61 -17.96 15.75
N LEU A 67 13.84 -17.62 15.40
CA LEU A 67 14.20 -17.08 14.09
C LEU A 67 14.85 -18.16 13.24
N ALA A 68 14.80 -18.00 11.91
CA ALA A 68 15.58 -18.86 11.02
C ALA A 68 17.09 -18.81 11.32
N ASP A 69 17.58 -17.66 11.81
CA ASP A 69 18.97 -17.47 12.22
C ASP A 69 19.36 -18.37 13.42
N ASP A 70 18.40 -18.76 14.27
CA ASP A 70 18.63 -19.72 15.37
C ASP A 70 18.94 -21.15 14.87
N PHE A 71 18.78 -21.37 13.56
CA PHE A 71 19.06 -22.63 12.89
C PHE A 71 20.18 -22.50 11.85
N GLY A 72 20.90 -21.37 11.79
CA GLY A 72 22.03 -21.16 10.89
C GLY A 72 21.70 -20.42 9.59
N ALA A 73 20.51 -19.81 9.44
CA ALA A 73 20.18 -19.05 8.23
C ALA A 73 21.14 -17.86 7.97
N ASN A 74 21.70 -17.30 9.03
CA ASN A 74 22.66 -16.19 8.97
C ASN A 74 24.05 -16.62 8.44
N GLU A 75 24.36 -17.92 8.38
CA GLU A 75 25.61 -18.44 7.82
C GLU A 75 25.68 -18.31 6.29
N PHE A 76 24.54 -18.18 5.63
CA PHE A 76 24.47 -17.97 4.18
C PHE A 76 24.61 -16.49 3.86
N GLU A 77 25.75 -16.05 3.32
CA GLU A 77 25.95 -14.66 2.85
C GLU A 77 25.03 -14.32 1.67
N ASP A 78 24.83 -15.28 0.76
CA ASP A 78 23.94 -15.13 -0.39
C ASP A 78 22.46 -15.16 0.05
N GLN A 79 21.73 -14.11 -0.30
CA GLN A 79 20.33 -13.96 0.08
C GLN A 79 19.42 -15.01 -0.56
N THR A 80 19.79 -15.54 -1.74
CA THR A 80 19.04 -16.58 -2.43
C THR A 80 19.19 -17.91 -1.70
N PHE A 81 20.41 -18.28 -1.33
CA PHE A 81 20.66 -19.48 -0.52
C PHE A 81 20.01 -19.38 0.86
N ARG A 82 20.07 -18.20 1.49
CA ARG A 82 19.35 -17.93 2.73
C ARG A 82 17.84 -18.12 2.57
N ALA A 83 17.24 -17.61 1.50
CA ALA A 83 15.81 -17.77 1.23
C ALA A 83 15.43 -19.24 1.00
N PHE A 84 16.23 -20.01 0.25
CA PHE A 84 16.02 -21.45 0.08
C PHE A 84 16.13 -22.22 1.41
N PHE A 85 17.08 -21.86 2.26
CA PHE A 85 17.22 -22.43 3.59
C PHE A 85 16.00 -22.12 4.47
N GLU A 86 15.57 -20.86 4.52
CA GLU A 86 14.35 -20.45 5.23
C GLU A 86 13.11 -21.20 4.70
N MET A 87 13.01 -21.39 3.38
CA MET A 87 11.95 -22.17 2.77
C MET A 87 11.97 -23.64 3.19
N ALA A 88 13.15 -24.26 3.27
CA ALA A 88 13.31 -25.63 3.76
C ALA A 88 12.92 -25.74 5.25
N LEU A 89 13.30 -24.78 6.09
CA LEU A 89 12.88 -24.73 7.50
C LEU A 89 11.36 -24.60 7.65
N MET A 90 10.73 -23.72 6.87
CA MET A 90 9.26 -23.60 6.86
C MET A 90 8.59 -24.92 6.46
N ALA A 91 9.14 -25.64 5.47
CA ALA A 91 8.64 -26.94 5.04
C ALA A 91 8.75 -28.05 6.11
N ARG A 92 9.58 -27.86 7.15
CA ARG A 92 9.66 -28.76 8.30
C ARG A 92 8.66 -28.44 9.41
N CYS A 93 7.99 -27.30 9.36
CA CYS A 93 6.97 -26.93 10.33
C CYS A 93 5.66 -27.72 10.12
N ARG A 94 4.81 -27.83 11.15
CA ARG A 94 3.51 -28.52 11.04
C ARG A 94 2.49 -27.76 10.20
N GLN A 95 2.65 -26.44 10.11
CA GLN A 95 1.80 -25.54 9.35
C GLN A 95 2.55 -24.23 9.09
N ILE A 96 2.16 -23.52 8.04
CA ILE A 96 2.73 -22.23 7.66
C ILE A 96 1.63 -21.18 7.67
N HIS A 97 1.83 -20.09 8.39
CA HIS A 97 0.99 -18.90 8.33
C HIS A 97 1.63 -17.86 7.42
N ALA A 98 0.95 -17.55 6.31
CA ALA A 98 1.35 -16.51 5.39
C ALA A 98 0.12 -15.96 4.66
N GLU A 99 0.25 -14.78 4.06
CA GLU A 99 -0.70 -14.33 3.04
C GLU A 99 -0.26 -14.82 1.66
N SER A 100 -0.45 -14.05 0.59
CA SER A 100 -0.02 -14.46 -0.75
C SER A 100 1.50 -14.33 -0.90
N SER A 101 2.24 -15.37 -0.48
CA SER A 101 3.70 -15.49 -0.63
C SER A 101 4.08 -16.73 -1.43
N VAL A 102 4.82 -16.57 -2.53
CA VAL A 102 5.25 -17.71 -3.36
C VAL A 102 6.24 -18.61 -2.61
N PHE A 103 7.04 -18.02 -1.70
CA PHE A 103 8.01 -18.77 -0.89
C PHE A 103 7.27 -19.69 0.09
N ALA A 104 6.25 -19.16 0.76
CA ALA A 104 5.40 -19.94 1.66
C ALA A 104 4.60 -21.02 0.92
N THR A 105 4.12 -20.74 -0.31
CA THR A 105 3.46 -21.74 -1.17
C THR A 105 4.40 -22.88 -1.52
N ILE A 106 5.62 -22.58 -1.98
CA ILE A 106 6.60 -23.61 -2.33
C ILE A 106 6.97 -24.44 -1.09
N SER A 107 7.24 -23.80 0.06
CA SER A 107 7.51 -24.51 1.31
C SER A 107 6.37 -25.43 1.76
N SER A 108 5.12 -24.97 1.60
CA SER A 108 3.93 -25.77 1.90
C SER A 108 3.87 -27.03 1.04
N VAL A 109 4.12 -26.90 -0.26
CA VAL A 109 4.19 -28.03 -1.21
C VAL A 109 5.36 -28.96 -0.88
N MET A 110 6.56 -28.41 -0.68
CA MET A 110 7.76 -29.18 -0.33
C MET A 110 7.59 -29.99 0.95
N GLY A 111 6.93 -29.41 1.95
CA GLY A 111 6.73 -30.06 3.26
C GLY A 111 5.49 -30.95 3.34
N GLY A 112 4.57 -30.86 2.37
CA GLY A 112 3.23 -31.46 2.48
C GLY A 112 2.42 -30.88 3.66
N VAL A 113 2.62 -29.60 3.98
CA VAL A 113 2.06 -28.95 5.20
C VAL A 113 1.06 -27.86 4.83
N PRO A 114 0.01 -27.62 5.62
CA PRO A 114 -1.01 -26.63 5.29
C PRO A 114 -0.48 -25.19 5.31
N LEU A 115 -0.87 -24.41 4.29
CA LEU A 115 -0.69 -22.97 4.21
C LEU A 115 -1.96 -22.25 4.65
N LEU A 116 -1.89 -21.53 5.77
CA LEU A 116 -3.03 -20.89 6.44
C LEU A 116 -2.91 -19.37 6.41
N LYS A 117 -3.99 -18.68 6.03
CA LYS A 117 -4.07 -17.21 6.08
C LYS A 117 -4.37 -16.71 7.49
N THR A 118 -4.00 -15.46 7.80
CA THR A 118 -4.28 -14.88 9.13
C THR A 118 -5.77 -14.75 9.45
N LYS A 119 -6.61 -14.68 8.42
CA LYS A 119 -8.08 -14.68 8.57
C LYS A 119 -8.65 -15.92 9.27
N THR A 120 -7.89 -17.01 9.39
CA THR A 120 -8.28 -18.20 10.16
C THR A 120 -8.09 -18.01 11.67
N LEU A 121 -7.32 -17.01 12.09
CA LEU A 121 -7.05 -16.68 13.48
C LEU A 121 -7.86 -15.47 13.96
N PHE A 122 -8.06 -14.49 13.07
CA PHE A 122 -8.70 -13.22 13.41
C PHE A 122 -9.67 -12.77 12.32
N SER A 123 -10.82 -12.24 12.72
CA SER A 123 -11.69 -11.50 11.78
C SER A 123 -11.00 -10.21 11.32
N ARG A 124 -11.46 -9.63 10.20
CA ARG A 124 -10.91 -8.35 9.67
C ARG A 124 -10.89 -7.25 10.74
N SER A 125 -12.00 -7.05 11.44
CA SER A 125 -12.13 -6.03 12.48
C SER A 125 -11.28 -6.35 13.71
N ALA A 126 -11.19 -7.63 14.12
CA ALA A 126 -10.35 -8.03 15.25
C ALA A 126 -8.86 -7.80 14.97
N ALA A 127 -8.38 -8.18 13.77
CA ALA A 127 -7.00 -7.95 13.36
C ALA A 127 -6.66 -6.45 13.34
N ALA A 128 -7.56 -5.61 12.80
CA ALA A 128 -7.35 -4.17 12.78
C ALA A 128 -7.26 -3.57 14.19
N LYS A 129 -8.14 -4.00 15.12
CA LYS A 129 -8.09 -3.56 16.51
C LYS A 129 -6.77 -3.95 17.17
N ILE A 130 -6.32 -5.18 17.00
CA ILE A 130 -5.04 -5.65 17.55
C ILE A 130 -3.88 -4.79 17.03
N ILE A 131 -3.82 -4.55 15.72
CA ILE A 131 -2.76 -3.72 15.11
C ILE A 131 -2.78 -2.30 15.69
N LEU A 132 -3.94 -1.68 15.84
CA LEU A 132 -4.06 -0.32 16.37
C LEU A 132 -3.68 -0.23 17.84
N GLU A 133 -4.02 -1.22 18.66
CA GLU A 133 -3.60 -1.27 20.07
C GLU A 133 -2.10 -1.54 20.21
N GLU A 134 -1.54 -2.42 19.37
CA GLU A 134 -0.08 -2.64 19.32
C GLU A 134 0.65 -1.33 19.01
N LEU A 135 0.23 -0.64 17.95
CA LEU A 135 0.83 0.63 17.54
C LEU A 135 0.63 1.75 18.57
N LYS A 136 -0.47 1.73 19.34
CA LYS A 136 -0.67 2.73 20.39
C LYS A 136 0.42 2.68 21.47
N ILE A 137 0.96 1.49 21.75
CA ILE A 137 1.93 1.26 22.83
C ILE A 137 3.36 1.16 22.29
N HIS A 138 3.53 0.49 21.15
CA HIS A 138 4.82 0.01 20.66
C HIS A 138 5.24 0.59 19.30
N GLN A 139 4.62 1.68 18.81
CA GLN A 139 4.94 2.24 17.49
C GLN A 139 6.45 2.49 17.30
N SER A 140 7.15 2.96 18.33
CA SER A 140 8.59 3.26 18.29
C SER A 140 9.48 2.02 18.23
N ASP A 141 8.93 0.86 18.57
CA ASP A 141 9.69 -0.40 18.63
C ASP A 141 9.76 -1.06 17.24
N TYR A 142 8.94 -0.61 16.30
CA TYR A 142 8.93 -1.02 14.91
C TYR A 142 9.71 -0.05 14.03
N HIS A 143 10.28 -0.55 12.93
CA HIS A 143 10.74 0.32 11.85
C HIS A 143 9.59 1.24 11.38
N PRO A 144 9.82 2.54 11.08
CA PRO A 144 8.74 3.46 10.70
C PRO A 144 7.86 2.97 9.56
N LEU A 145 8.44 2.33 8.54
CA LEU A 145 7.69 1.74 7.42
C LEU A 145 6.83 0.54 7.82
N GLU A 146 7.28 -0.28 8.78
CA GLU A 146 6.50 -1.39 9.33
C GLU A 146 5.31 -0.88 10.14
N ALA A 147 5.53 0.17 10.94
CA ALA A 147 4.48 0.84 11.68
C ALA A 147 3.46 1.53 10.76
N ALA A 148 3.93 2.25 9.73
CA ALA A 148 3.09 2.85 8.70
C ALA A 148 2.23 1.79 7.99
N PHE A 149 2.85 0.67 7.62
CA PHE A 149 2.15 -0.45 7.01
C PHE A 149 1.13 -1.10 7.94
N GLY A 150 1.38 -1.12 9.26
CA GLY A 150 0.41 -1.48 10.28
C GLY A 150 -0.84 -0.60 10.23
N TYR A 151 -0.69 0.73 10.26
CA TYR A 151 -1.81 1.66 10.11
C TYR A 151 -2.53 1.50 8.76
N GLN A 152 -1.80 1.37 7.65
CA GLN A 152 -2.36 1.09 6.33
C GLN A 152 -3.20 -0.21 6.34
N SER A 153 -2.68 -1.24 6.99
CA SER A 153 -3.34 -2.53 7.11
C SER A 153 -4.61 -2.48 7.96
N ALA A 154 -4.60 -1.70 9.05
CA ALA A 154 -5.79 -1.45 9.85
C ALA A 154 -6.83 -0.64 9.07
N PHE A 155 -6.40 0.43 8.37
CA PHE A 155 -7.24 1.25 7.51
C PHE A 155 -7.98 0.40 6.47
N ARG A 156 -7.29 -0.41 5.67
CA ARG A 156 -7.93 -1.27 4.64
C ARG A 156 -8.92 -2.30 5.21
N ARG A 157 -8.79 -2.66 6.48
CA ARG A 157 -9.69 -3.59 7.16
C ARG A 157 -10.94 -2.90 7.71
N LEU A 158 -10.88 -1.59 7.91
CA LEU A 158 -11.92 -0.80 8.59
C LEU A 158 -12.56 0.29 7.74
N GLU A 159 -11.96 0.74 6.63
CA GLU A 159 -12.37 1.94 5.87
C GLU A 159 -13.90 2.02 5.63
N ASP A 160 -14.53 0.92 5.22
CA ASP A 160 -15.98 0.86 4.94
C ASP A 160 -16.86 0.58 6.17
N ARG A 161 -16.28 0.53 7.37
CA ARG A 161 -16.93 0.11 8.63
C ARG A 161 -16.83 1.15 9.75
N ILE A 162 -16.11 2.24 9.52
CA ILE A 162 -15.90 3.33 10.47
C ILE A 162 -16.23 4.65 9.79
N THR A 163 -16.35 5.72 10.58
CA THR A 163 -16.59 7.05 10.01
C THR A 163 -15.41 7.51 9.15
N PRO A 164 -15.62 8.36 8.12
CA PRO A 164 -14.52 8.86 7.31
C PRO A 164 -13.48 9.61 8.16
N ALA A 165 -13.90 10.39 9.15
CA ALA A 165 -13.00 11.00 10.14
C ALA A 165 -12.10 9.99 10.89
N GLN A 166 -12.65 8.85 11.35
CA GLN A 166 -11.83 7.81 11.99
C GLN A 166 -10.87 7.15 11.01
N ALA A 167 -11.33 6.84 9.80
CA ALA A 167 -10.48 6.27 8.75
C ALA A 167 -9.33 7.21 8.38
N ARG A 168 -9.62 8.51 8.29
CA ARG A 168 -8.65 9.57 8.06
C ARG A 168 -7.60 9.65 9.17
N GLY A 169 -8.01 9.63 10.45
CA GLY A 169 -7.07 9.63 11.57
C GLY A 169 -6.11 8.42 11.58
N ILE A 170 -6.53 7.27 11.05
CA ILE A 170 -5.63 6.11 10.89
C ILE A 170 -4.61 6.35 9.77
N ILE A 171 -5.06 6.81 8.60
CA ILE A 171 -4.17 6.97 7.43
C ILE A 171 -3.22 8.17 7.59
N GLU A 172 -3.61 9.20 8.32
CA GLU A 172 -2.74 10.34 8.66
C GLU A 172 -1.58 9.92 9.58
N LYS A 173 -1.81 8.97 10.50
CA LYS A 173 -0.71 8.37 11.28
C LYS A 173 0.26 7.59 10.41
N ALA A 174 -0.24 6.86 9.40
CA ALA A 174 0.60 6.20 8.42
C ALA A 174 1.45 7.23 7.63
N ALA A 175 0.84 8.33 7.20
CA ALA A 175 1.51 9.42 6.49
C ALA A 175 2.62 10.09 7.31
N GLY A 176 2.44 10.21 8.64
CA GLY A 176 3.47 10.75 9.52
C GLY A 176 4.72 9.86 9.63
N LEU A 177 4.58 8.56 9.39
CA LEU A 177 5.66 7.57 9.49
C LEU A 177 6.32 7.25 8.14
N ASP A 178 5.58 7.38 7.03
CA ASP A 178 6.05 7.18 5.66
C ASP A 178 5.56 8.32 4.76
N PRO A 179 6.18 9.52 4.86
CA PRO A 179 5.74 10.73 4.17
C PRO A 179 5.96 10.72 2.66
N GLU A 180 6.71 9.74 2.15
CA GLU A 180 6.97 9.54 0.72
C GLU A 180 5.85 8.76 0.02
N ASN A 181 4.95 8.15 0.77
CA ASN A 181 3.88 7.34 0.20
C ASN A 181 2.62 8.17 -0.05
N ASP A 182 2.52 8.66 -1.28
CA ASP A 182 1.44 9.54 -1.72
C ASP A 182 0.04 8.92 -1.64
N VAL A 183 -0.09 7.60 -1.48
CA VAL A 183 -1.41 6.99 -1.34
C VAL A 183 -2.12 7.45 -0.07
N TYR A 184 -1.37 7.78 0.99
CA TYR A 184 -1.93 8.23 2.26
C TYR A 184 -2.59 9.60 2.19
N PRO A 185 -1.93 10.68 1.74
CA PRO A 185 -2.59 11.97 1.58
C PRO A 185 -3.73 11.91 0.56
N LEU A 186 -3.63 11.08 -0.48
CA LEU A 186 -4.73 10.87 -1.42
C LEU A 186 -5.96 10.24 -0.74
N LYS A 187 -5.77 9.21 0.10
CA LYS A 187 -6.85 8.61 0.90
C LYS A 187 -7.40 9.55 1.97
N ALA A 188 -6.57 10.41 2.55
CA ALA A 188 -7.03 11.45 3.48
C ALA A 188 -7.91 12.49 2.76
N ALA A 189 -7.49 12.95 1.58
CA ALA A 189 -8.27 13.88 0.75
C ALA A 189 -9.63 13.28 0.33
N THR A 190 -9.65 12.02 -0.12
CA THR A 190 -10.91 11.36 -0.49
C THR A 190 -11.84 11.17 0.69
N SER A 191 -11.31 10.98 1.91
CA SER A 191 -12.10 10.96 3.13
C SER A 191 -12.85 12.28 3.36
N TYR A 192 -12.17 13.43 3.23
CA TYR A 192 -12.83 14.74 3.29
C TYR A 192 -13.88 14.93 2.18
N PHE A 193 -13.59 14.48 0.97
CA PHE A 193 -14.54 14.55 -0.15
C PHE A 193 -15.82 13.74 0.10
N ARG A 194 -15.73 12.57 0.76
CA ARG A 194 -16.91 11.79 1.16
C ARG A 194 -17.81 12.56 2.13
N GLU A 195 -17.22 13.39 2.99
CA GLU A 195 -17.93 14.26 3.95
C GLU A 195 -18.40 15.59 3.32
N LYS A 196 -18.19 15.78 2.01
CA LYS A 196 -18.41 17.05 1.27
C LYS A 196 -17.59 18.23 1.80
N ASP A 197 -16.61 17.98 2.66
CA ASP A 197 -15.61 18.97 3.06
C ASP A 197 -14.54 19.08 1.96
N HIS A 198 -14.96 19.57 0.80
CA HIS A 198 -14.08 19.70 -0.36
C HIS A 198 -12.91 20.66 -0.11
N ALA A 199 -13.08 21.67 0.77
CA ALA A 199 -12.04 22.63 1.09
C ALA A 199 -10.84 21.97 1.80
N SER A 200 -11.10 21.13 2.80
CA SER A 200 -10.02 20.41 3.51
C SER A 200 -9.31 19.41 2.60
N GLY A 201 -10.06 18.66 1.79
CA GLY A 201 -9.48 17.73 0.82
C GLY A 201 -8.65 18.45 -0.25
N GLU A 202 -9.13 19.59 -0.75
CA GLU A 202 -8.41 20.45 -1.69
C GLU A 202 -7.10 20.97 -1.09
N ALA A 203 -7.10 21.40 0.17
CA ALA A 203 -5.90 21.89 0.85
C ALA A 203 -4.79 20.82 0.88
N ILE A 204 -5.14 19.55 1.08
CA ILE A 204 -4.20 18.42 1.01
C ILE A 204 -3.64 18.28 -0.41
N LEU A 205 -4.51 18.26 -1.43
CA LEU A 205 -4.07 18.15 -2.83
C LEU A 205 -3.16 19.30 -3.23
N LYS A 206 -3.54 20.54 -2.88
CA LYS A 206 -2.74 21.74 -3.12
C LYS A 206 -1.34 21.62 -2.52
N SER A 207 -1.26 21.28 -1.24
CA SER A 207 0.02 21.14 -0.54
C SER A 207 0.90 20.07 -1.19
N LEU A 208 0.34 18.89 -1.49
CA LEU A 208 1.07 17.79 -2.09
C LEU A 208 1.55 18.10 -3.51
N MET A 209 0.64 18.60 -4.36
CA MET A 209 0.93 18.90 -5.76
C MET A 209 1.96 20.02 -5.89
N THR A 210 1.80 21.11 -5.14
CA THR A 210 2.76 22.22 -5.17
C THR A 210 4.13 21.80 -4.64
N ARG A 211 4.20 20.98 -3.59
CA ARG A 211 5.46 20.44 -3.08
C ARG A 211 6.18 19.62 -4.14
N GLN A 212 5.50 18.65 -4.75
CA GLN A 212 6.12 17.77 -5.75
C GLN A 212 6.52 18.52 -7.02
N PHE A 213 5.70 19.47 -7.46
CA PHE A 213 5.99 20.28 -8.64
C PHE A 213 7.20 21.19 -8.45
N ARG A 214 7.39 21.78 -7.26
CA ARG A 214 8.60 22.56 -6.96
C ARG A 214 9.88 21.72 -7.04
N THR A 215 9.80 20.44 -6.69
CA THR A 215 10.97 19.54 -6.71
C THR A 215 11.27 18.98 -8.10
N LEU A 216 10.24 18.61 -8.87
CA LEU A 216 10.42 17.88 -10.13
C LEU A 216 10.14 18.71 -11.39
N ALA A 217 9.34 19.77 -11.27
CA ALA A 217 8.86 20.62 -12.37
C ALA A 217 8.31 19.86 -13.60
N LYS A 218 7.76 18.66 -13.38
CA LYS A 218 7.35 17.72 -14.43
C LYS A 218 6.00 17.08 -14.12
N ILE A 219 5.19 16.94 -15.17
CA ILE A 219 3.92 16.20 -15.16
C ILE A 219 4.10 14.86 -15.92
N PRO A 220 3.49 13.74 -15.46
CA PRO A 220 2.67 13.63 -14.24
C PRO A 220 3.51 13.61 -12.97
N LEU A 221 2.97 14.22 -11.91
CA LEU A 221 3.54 14.18 -10.57
C LEU A 221 3.51 12.76 -9.99
N PRO A 222 4.39 12.40 -9.04
CA PRO A 222 4.34 11.12 -8.34
C PRO A 222 2.95 10.76 -7.81
N MET A 223 2.22 11.71 -7.18
CA MET A 223 0.87 11.43 -6.69
C MET A 223 -0.14 11.14 -7.81
N MET A 224 0.04 11.73 -9.00
CA MET A 224 -0.80 11.48 -10.17
C MET A 224 -0.55 10.09 -10.73
N GLN A 225 0.70 9.62 -10.69
CA GLN A 225 1.04 8.25 -11.04
C GLN A 225 0.41 7.24 -10.08
N VAL A 226 0.32 7.55 -8.78
CA VAL A 226 -0.40 6.71 -7.81
C VAL A 226 -1.91 6.69 -8.11
N LEU A 227 -2.53 7.85 -8.39
CA LEU A 227 -3.96 7.94 -8.73
C LEU A 227 -4.34 7.04 -9.91
N THR A 228 -3.52 7.03 -10.96
CA THR A 228 -3.78 6.29 -12.21
C THR A 228 -2.92 5.04 -12.35
N GLY A 229 -2.33 4.55 -11.26
CA GLY A 229 -1.50 3.36 -11.27
C GLY A 229 -2.33 2.14 -11.69
N ARG A 230 -2.00 1.54 -12.84
CA ARG A 230 -2.72 0.37 -13.36
C ARG A 230 -2.19 -0.92 -12.74
N MET A 231 -3.12 -1.76 -12.32
CA MET A 231 -2.91 -3.11 -11.82
C MET A 231 -3.70 -4.10 -12.67
N TRP A 232 -3.39 -5.40 -12.53
CA TRP A 232 -4.08 -6.50 -13.20
C TRP A 232 -5.62 -6.53 -12.99
N ARG A 233 -6.14 -5.87 -11.95
CA ARG A 233 -7.58 -5.77 -11.64
C ARG A 233 -8.17 -4.36 -11.82
N GLY A 234 -7.46 -3.43 -12.45
CA GLY A 234 -7.88 -2.03 -12.62
C GLY A 234 -6.93 -1.03 -11.97
N HIS A 235 -7.41 0.19 -11.69
CA HIS A 235 -6.60 1.25 -11.08
C HIS A 235 -6.60 1.17 -9.55
N VAL A 236 -5.51 1.60 -8.91
CA VAL A 236 -5.37 1.56 -7.44
C VAL A 236 -6.47 2.34 -6.71
N MET A 237 -6.91 3.47 -7.27
CA MET A 237 -7.89 4.38 -6.67
C MET A 237 -9.20 4.50 -7.47
N SER A 238 -9.54 3.50 -8.29
CA SER A 238 -10.74 3.58 -9.15
C SER A 238 -12.04 3.77 -8.36
N GLY A 239 -12.12 3.23 -7.14
CA GLY A 239 -13.27 3.39 -6.26
C GLY A 239 -13.49 4.82 -5.77
N GLU A 240 -12.47 5.68 -5.86
CA GLU A 240 -12.49 7.05 -5.37
C GLU A 240 -12.55 8.10 -6.47
N PHE A 241 -12.44 7.74 -7.75
CA PHE A 241 -12.42 8.71 -8.86
C PHE A 241 -13.61 9.66 -8.85
N GLY A 242 -14.81 9.14 -8.56
CA GLY A 242 -16.03 9.96 -8.46
C GLY A 242 -15.96 11.08 -7.43
N LEU A 243 -15.16 10.91 -6.36
CA LEU A 243 -14.98 11.92 -5.32
C LEU A 243 -14.15 13.10 -5.82
N PHE A 244 -13.10 12.84 -6.60
CA PHE A 244 -12.32 13.90 -7.26
C PHE A 244 -13.18 14.67 -8.26
N PHE A 245 -13.99 13.96 -9.06
CA PHE A 245 -14.90 14.60 -10.02
C PHE A 245 -15.96 15.47 -9.33
N ALA A 246 -16.50 15.02 -8.19
CA ALA A 246 -17.46 15.78 -7.42
C ALA A 246 -16.83 17.06 -6.84
N ALA A 247 -15.64 16.97 -6.25
CA ALA A 247 -14.91 18.13 -5.76
C ALA A 247 -14.53 19.10 -6.89
N ALA A 248 -14.08 18.61 -8.04
CA ALA A 248 -13.80 19.43 -9.22
C ALA A 248 -15.04 20.22 -9.68
N LYS A 249 -16.19 19.55 -9.79
CA LYS A 249 -17.47 20.18 -10.16
C LYS A 249 -17.95 21.20 -9.13
N ALA A 250 -17.55 21.05 -7.87
CA ALA A 250 -17.81 22.03 -6.81
C ALA A 250 -16.84 23.24 -6.83
N GLY A 251 -15.95 23.34 -7.82
CA GLY A 251 -15.10 24.51 -8.04
C GLY A 251 -13.69 24.42 -7.42
N TYR A 252 -13.23 23.23 -7.05
CA TYR A 252 -11.93 23.03 -6.42
C TYR A 252 -10.85 22.69 -7.46
N PRO A 253 -9.88 23.60 -7.74
CA PRO A 253 -9.00 23.51 -8.90
C PRO A 253 -7.95 22.40 -8.87
N TYR A 254 -7.38 22.03 -7.73
CA TYR A 254 -6.44 20.91 -7.62
C TYR A 254 -7.16 19.57 -7.76
N ALA A 255 -8.38 19.45 -7.23
CA ALA A 255 -9.26 18.33 -7.55
C ALA A 255 -9.60 18.26 -9.05
N ALA A 256 -9.85 19.40 -9.71
CA ALA A 256 -10.05 19.46 -11.16
C ALA A 256 -8.79 19.04 -11.95
N ALA A 257 -7.61 19.46 -11.52
CA ALA A 257 -6.34 19.06 -12.10
C ALA A 257 -6.08 17.54 -11.97
N CYS A 258 -6.38 16.96 -10.79
CA CYS A 258 -6.35 15.51 -10.60
C CYS A 258 -7.39 14.81 -11.49
N SER A 259 -8.60 15.35 -11.57
CA SER A 259 -9.68 14.81 -12.40
C SER A 259 -9.33 14.77 -13.88
N ALA A 260 -8.68 15.82 -14.38
CA ALA A 260 -8.16 15.87 -15.76
C ALA A 260 -7.17 14.73 -16.02
N HIS A 261 -6.22 14.53 -15.11
CA HIS A 261 -5.25 13.43 -15.22
C HIS A 261 -5.92 12.05 -15.15
N ILE A 262 -6.90 11.86 -14.26
CA ILE A 262 -7.66 10.59 -14.17
C ILE A 262 -8.41 10.31 -15.47
N LEU A 263 -9.20 11.27 -15.96
CA LEU A 263 -9.99 11.12 -17.19
C LEU A 263 -9.08 10.80 -18.38
N HIS A 264 -7.95 11.50 -18.50
CA HIS A 264 -7.00 11.29 -19.58
C HIS A 264 -6.25 9.96 -19.45
N ALA A 265 -5.50 9.76 -18.35
CA ALA A 265 -4.53 8.67 -18.23
C ALA A 265 -5.14 7.33 -17.79
N ALA A 266 -6.24 7.34 -17.03
CA ALA A 266 -6.90 6.12 -16.57
C ALA A 266 -8.12 5.73 -17.42
N LEU A 267 -8.86 6.70 -17.95
CA LEU A 267 -10.13 6.46 -18.66
C LEU A 267 -10.07 6.71 -20.17
N GLY A 268 -9.03 7.39 -20.68
CA GLY A 268 -8.91 7.73 -22.10
C GLY A 268 -9.92 8.78 -22.58
N GLU A 269 -10.57 9.48 -21.66
CA GLU A 269 -11.63 10.47 -21.93
C GLU A 269 -11.03 11.87 -22.14
N VAL A 270 -10.66 12.15 -23.39
CA VAL A 270 -9.97 13.40 -23.77
C VAL A 270 -10.81 14.66 -23.52
N GLU A 271 -12.02 14.74 -24.08
CA GLU A 271 -12.84 15.96 -23.99
C GLU A 271 -13.21 16.28 -22.52
N PRO A 272 -13.68 15.32 -21.70
CA PRO A 272 -13.86 15.55 -20.28
C PRO A 272 -12.58 15.96 -19.55
N ALA A 273 -11.43 15.37 -19.89
CA ALA A 273 -10.15 15.75 -19.31
C ALA A 273 -9.77 17.19 -19.62
N GLN A 274 -9.97 17.64 -20.87
CA GLN A 274 -9.72 19.01 -21.29
C GLN A 274 -10.64 20.00 -20.56
N ALA A 275 -11.91 19.64 -20.35
CA ALA A 275 -12.84 20.45 -19.58
C ALA A 275 -12.37 20.62 -18.12
N MET A 276 -11.92 19.53 -17.47
CA MET A 276 -11.41 19.60 -16.10
C MET A 276 -10.09 20.38 -16.01
N ALA A 277 -9.19 20.26 -16.99
CA ALA A 277 -7.98 21.06 -17.06
C ALA A 277 -8.27 22.56 -17.30
N ALA A 278 -9.32 22.88 -18.05
CA ALA A 278 -9.75 24.26 -18.24
C ALA A 278 -10.33 24.86 -16.95
N LEU A 279 -11.03 24.07 -16.13
CA LEU A 279 -11.53 24.51 -14.82
C LEU A 279 -10.40 24.90 -13.87
N SER A 280 -9.35 24.07 -13.76
CA SER A 280 -8.21 24.40 -12.91
C SER A 280 -7.47 25.65 -13.39
N LEU A 281 -7.21 25.75 -14.71
CA LEU A 281 -6.54 26.91 -15.30
C LEU A 281 -7.36 28.20 -15.18
N LYS A 282 -8.70 28.13 -15.28
CA LYS A 282 -9.56 29.31 -15.10
C LYS A 282 -9.49 29.85 -13.67
N ALA A 283 -9.37 28.97 -12.68
CA ALA A 283 -9.30 29.36 -11.27
C ALA A 283 -7.98 30.08 -10.92
N ASP A 284 -6.87 29.69 -11.56
CA ASP A 284 -5.57 30.33 -11.38
C ASP A 284 -4.76 30.27 -12.69
N PRO A 285 -4.94 31.25 -13.60
CA PRO A 285 -4.29 31.25 -14.91
C PRO A 285 -2.76 31.33 -14.86
N ALA A 286 -2.21 31.89 -13.78
CA ALA A 286 -0.77 32.04 -13.59
C ALA A 286 -0.10 30.78 -13.03
N ASN A 287 -0.88 29.75 -12.68
CA ASN A 287 -0.36 28.53 -12.09
C ASN A 287 0.34 27.65 -13.13
N GLU A 288 1.67 27.63 -13.11
CA GLU A 288 2.49 26.83 -14.04
C GLU A 288 2.11 25.34 -14.03
N LEU A 289 1.74 24.79 -12.87
CA LEU A 289 1.32 23.41 -12.76
C LEU A 289 0.01 23.17 -13.55
N PHE A 290 -0.98 24.07 -13.45
CA PHE A 290 -2.22 23.93 -14.23
C PHE A 290 -1.98 24.11 -15.72
N GLN A 291 -1.08 25.02 -16.11
CA GLN A 291 -0.66 25.20 -17.50
C GLN A 291 -0.02 23.91 -18.06
N GLN A 292 0.92 23.30 -17.33
CA GLN A 292 1.57 22.05 -17.77
C GLN A 292 0.59 20.88 -17.87
N ILE A 293 -0.37 20.76 -16.95
CA ILE A 293 -1.42 19.74 -17.02
C ILE A 293 -2.30 19.97 -18.25
N GLY A 294 -2.72 21.22 -18.50
CA GLY A 294 -3.49 21.58 -19.69
C GLY A 294 -2.76 21.25 -20.99
N LEU A 295 -1.44 21.52 -21.05
CA LEU A 295 -0.60 21.14 -22.19
C LEU A 295 -0.49 19.62 -22.35
N SER A 296 -0.26 18.89 -21.26
CA SER A 296 -0.12 17.43 -21.27
C SER A 296 -1.39 16.72 -21.77
N VAL A 297 -2.58 17.21 -21.43
CA VAL A 297 -3.85 16.64 -21.90
C VAL A 297 -4.09 16.97 -23.40
N ARG A 298 -3.62 18.12 -23.89
CA ARG A 298 -3.74 18.53 -25.31
C ARG A 298 -2.69 17.93 -26.23
N SER A 299 -1.49 17.65 -25.75
CA SER A 299 -0.41 17.09 -26.58
C SER A 299 -0.64 15.62 -26.90
N ALA A 300 -1.22 14.86 -25.97
CA ALA A 300 -1.53 13.45 -26.16
C ALA A 300 -2.59 13.18 -27.24
N THR A 301 -3.47 14.15 -27.52
CA THR A 301 -4.42 14.10 -28.65
C THR A 301 -3.76 14.11 -30.04
N ARG A 302 -2.49 14.51 -30.15
CA ARG A 302 -1.75 14.54 -31.43
C ARG A 302 -0.96 13.26 -31.72
N SER A 303 -0.92 12.31 -30.79
CA SER A 303 -0.35 10.98 -31.00
C SER A 303 -1.47 9.95 -31.10
N GLU A 304 -1.77 9.51 -32.33
CA GLU A 304 -2.61 8.35 -32.62
C GLU A 304 -2.12 7.07 -31.91
N PRO A 305 -3.01 6.08 -31.69
CA PRO A 305 -2.76 4.97 -30.79
C PRO A 305 -1.62 4.09 -31.29
N ARG A 306 -0.68 3.75 -30.39
CA ARG A 306 0.16 2.57 -30.60
C ARG A 306 -0.77 1.36 -30.64
N ILE A 307 -1.04 0.88 -31.84
CA ILE A 307 -1.51 -0.47 -32.10
C ILE A 307 -0.48 -1.39 -31.43
N ASP A 308 -0.90 -2.03 -30.34
CA ASP A 308 -0.17 -3.11 -29.70
C ASP A 308 -0.13 -4.26 -30.72
N GLN A 309 0.93 -4.35 -31.52
CA GLN A 309 1.18 -5.51 -32.35
C GLN A 309 1.44 -6.68 -31.43
N GLY A 310 0.53 -7.65 -31.52
CA GLY A 310 0.48 -8.80 -30.64
C GLY A 310 1.77 -9.60 -30.63
N LEU A 311 2.17 -9.99 -29.43
CA LEU A 311 2.98 -11.18 -29.21
C LEU A 311 2.15 -12.40 -29.62
N ARG A 312 2.22 -12.73 -30.91
CA ARG A 312 2.10 -14.10 -31.40
C ARG A 312 3.52 -14.67 -31.52
N GLN A 313 3.61 -15.94 -31.13
CA GLN A 313 4.69 -16.91 -31.38
C GLN A 313 5.88 -16.86 -30.43
N ASN A 314 5.94 -17.83 -29.51
CA ASN A 314 6.64 -19.07 -29.82
C ASN A 314 6.04 -20.26 -29.07
N GLN A 315 5.86 -21.33 -29.85
CA GLN A 315 5.70 -22.72 -29.39
C GLN A 315 6.96 -23.18 -28.67
#